data_AF-A0A965URT3-F1
#
_entry.id   AF-A0A965URT3-F1
#
_cell.length_a   1.000
_cell.length_b   1.000
_cell.length_c   1.000
_cell.angle_alpha   90.00
_cell.angle_beta   90.00
_cell.angle_gamma   90.00
#
_symmetry.space_group_name_H-M   'P 1'
#
loop_
_entity.id
_entity.type
_entity.pdbx_description
1 polymer ?
#
loop_
_entity_poly.entity_id
_entity_poly.type
_entity_poly.pdbx_seq_one_letter_code
_entity_poly.pdbx_strand_id
1 'polypeptide(L)'
;MTHSGTALDTFENDLGQRSDHFGNENLVSGFPHSPHHFLLSEYTKEKDPERSVGDISIIEAESETSGRIGRIGQTLVETPEGLDEAAWELEESPAVAVDCETYNVHDFKMASRPYAGGTGLRLLSVAGKVGGVTKVWVCDLQKTGHDLGELGKLLEQKQLVLANAAFDLTFLRRFCGLRATRVFDVLIAEKVL
;
A
#
# COMPACT_ATOMS: atom_id res chain seq x y z
N MET A 1 35.14 5.09 43.22
CA MET A 1 33.72 4.72 43.29
C MET A 1 32.97 5.54 42.24
N THR A 2 32.31 4.82 41.32
CA THR A 2 31.18 5.18 40.41
C THR A 2 31.29 6.33 39.39
N HIS A 3 31.21 5.89 38.11
CA HIS A 3 30.84 6.60 36.88
C HIS A 3 29.39 7.15 36.89
N SER A 4 29.10 8.19 36.07
CA SER A 4 28.13 8.14 34.92
C SER A 4 27.59 9.53 34.51
N GLY A 5 27.46 9.79 33.20
CA GLY A 5 26.74 10.93 32.60
C GLY A 5 27.25 11.23 31.18
N THR A 6 27.14 10.29 30.24
CA THR A 6 26.13 10.16 29.15
C THR A 6 26.28 11.14 27.99
N ALA A 7 26.71 10.57 26.86
CA ALA A 7 26.87 11.16 25.53
C ALA A 7 25.51 11.32 24.83
N LEU A 8 24.79 12.40 25.13
CA LEU A 8 23.53 12.77 24.46
C LEU A 8 23.51 14.20 23.92
N ASP A 9 24.58 14.99 24.09
CA ASP A 9 24.63 16.41 23.70
C ASP A 9 25.29 16.67 22.33
N THR A 10 25.25 15.72 21.39
CA THR A 10 26.00 15.89 20.12
C THR A 10 25.25 15.45 18.85
N PHE A 11 23.93 15.24 18.92
CA PHE A 11 23.15 14.81 17.74
C PHE A 11 22.10 15.82 17.23
N GLU A 12 22.00 17.01 17.82
CA GLU A 12 20.97 18.00 17.44
C GLU A 12 21.46 19.21 16.62
N ASN A 13 22.74 19.28 16.24
CA ASN A 13 23.30 20.48 15.60
C ASN A 13 23.63 20.39 14.10
N ASP A 14 23.32 19.30 13.40
CA ASP A 14 23.80 19.10 12.01
C ASP A 14 22.71 19.03 10.91
N LEU A 15 21.46 19.33 11.23
CA LEU A 15 20.37 19.42 10.23
C LEU A 15 19.96 20.87 9.91
N GLY A 16 20.76 21.83 10.35
CA GLY A 16 20.38 23.23 10.43
C GLY A 16 20.97 24.19 9.39
N GLN A 17 21.62 23.75 8.30
CA GLN A 17 22.05 24.69 7.23
C GLN A 17 22.21 24.01 5.87
N ARG A 18 21.23 24.20 4.97
CA ARG A 18 21.43 24.41 3.53
C ARG A 18 20.12 24.83 2.87
N SER A 19 19.87 26.13 2.89
CA SER A 19 18.87 26.79 2.06
C SER A 19 19.48 27.23 0.72
N ASP A 20 18.73 26.96 -0.35
CA ASP A 20 18.53 27.75 -1.56
C ASP A 20 19.71 28.05 -2.50
N HIS A 21 19.81 27.28 -3.60
CA HIS A 21 19.90 27.82 -4.97
C HIS A 21 19.79 26.69 -6.02
N PHE A 22 19.35 27.06 -7.23
CA PHE A 22 18.87 26.26 -8.37
C PHE A 22 17.37 25.94 -8.28
N GLY A 23 16.49 26.49 -9.11
CA GLY A 23 16.65 26.89 -10.51
C GLY A 23 15.39 26.36 -11.21
N ASN A 24 14.51 27.28 -11.58
CA ASN A 24 13.13 27.03 -11.98
C ASN A 24 13.04 26.56 -13.44
N GLU A 25 13.18 25.27 -13.74
CA GLU A 25 12.80 24.70 -15.05
C GLU A 25 12.27 23.25 -14.92
N ASN A 26 11.12 22.96 -15.55
CA ASN A 26 10.46 21.66 -15.78
C ASN A 26 9.59 21.05 -14.66
N LEU A 27 8.49 21.74 -14.36
CA LEU A 27 7.28 21.19 -13.75
C LEU A 27 6.45 20.33 -14.75
N VAL A 28 7.00 19.31 -15.39
CA VAL A 28 6.22 18.26 -16.09
C VAL A 28 7.03 16.97 -16.20
N SER A 29 7.12 16.20 -15.12
CA SER A 29 7.41 14.75 -15.24
C SER A 29 6.98 14.05 -13.96
N GLY A 30 5.70 13.67 -13.89
CA GLY A 30 5.30 12.61 -12.97
C GLY A 30 6.08 11.35 -13.30
N PHE A 31 6.52 10.59 -12.29
CA PHE A 31 7.26 9.35 -12.47
C PHE A 31 6.42 8.37 -13.30
N PRO A 32 6.76 8.09 -14.58
CA PRO A 32 5.94 7.28 -15.47
C PRO A 32 5.96 5.78 -15.13
N HIS A 33 6.65 5.40 -14.06
CA HIS A 33 6.82 4.00 -13.61
C HIS A 33 6.26 3.75 -12.21
N SER A 34 5.46 4.68 -11.68
CA SER A 34 4.67 4.38 -10.49
C SER A 34 3.45 3.54 -10.87
N PRO A 35 3.15 2.44 -10.15
CA PRO A 35 1.92 1.66 -10.31
C PRO A 35 0.64 2.51 -10.19
N HIS A 36 0.72 3.71 -9.61
CA HIS A 36 -0.38 4.68 -9.56
C HIS A 36 -0.98 5.00 -10.94
N HIS A 37 -0.23 4.89 -12.04
CA HIS A 37 -0.77 5.15 -13.38
C HIS A 37 -1.66 4.00 -13.91
N PHE A 38 -1.52 2.79 -13.35
CA PHE A 38 -2.32 1.62 -13.75
C PHE A 38 -3.65 1.53 -13.00
N LEU A 39 -3.71 2.06 -11.77
CA LEU A 39 -4.91 1.98 -10.91
C LEU A 39 -5.93 3.10 -11.15
N LEU A 40 -5.56 4.16 -11.88
CA LEU A 40 -6.40 5.36 -12.05
C LEU A 40 -6.77 5.69 -13.50
N SER A 41 -6.21 5.00 -14.50
CA SER A 41 -6.65 5.18 -15.89
C SER A 41 -7.92 4.36 -16.14
N GLU A 42 -9.00 5.06 -16.47
CA GLU A 42 -10.30 4.56 -16.96
C GLU A 42 -11.45 4.48 -15.94
N TYR A 43 -11.64 5.57 -15.18
CA TYR A 43 -12.99 5.98 -14.76
C TYR A 43 -13.66 6.80 -15.89
N THR A 44 -14.11 6.15 -16.95
CA THR A 44 -15.11 6.73 -17.87
C THR A 44 -16.37 5.85 -17.89
N LYS A 45 -17.43 6.44 -17.35
CA LYS A 45 -18.81 5.97 -17.15
C LYS A 45 -19.35 5.03 -18.24
N GLU A 46 -20.04 3.98 -17.80
CA GLU A 46 -21.46 3.72 -18.10
C GLU A 46 -22.06 2.93 -16.91
N LYS A 47 -23.14 3.46 -16.30
CA LYS A 47 -23.86 2.82 -15.18
C LYS A 47 -25.05 2.05 -15.74
N ASP A 48 -25.04 0.73 -15.59
CA ASP A 48 -26.20 -0.13 -15.79
C ASP A 48 -26.89 -0.37 -14.42
N PRO A 49 -28.18 -0.03 -14.22
CA PRO A 49 -28.77 0.11 -12.89
C PRO A 49 -29.25 -1.19 -12.20
N GLU A 50 -28.93 -2.39 -12.70
CA GLU A 50 -29.52 -3.65 -12.19
C GLU A 50 -28.53 -4.71 -11.63
N ARG A 51 -27.35 -4.35 -11.12
CA ARG A 51 -26.48 -5.34 -10.46
C ARG A 51 -26.45 -5.21 -8.93
N SER A 52 -26.91 -6.27 -8.26
CA SER A 52 -26.94 -6.39 -6.80
C SER A 52 -25.64 -6.96 -6.24
N VAL A 53 -25.18 -6.33 -5.15
CA VAL A 53 -24.21 -6.81 -4.13
C VAL A 53 -22.94 -7.50 -4.66
N GLY A 54 -21.83 -6.76 -4.65
CA GLY A 54 -20.48 -7.32 -4.84
C GLY A 54 -19.95 -7.22 -6.27
N ASP A 55 -20.08 -6.06 -6.92
CA ASP A 55 -19.58 -5.88 -8.29
C ASP A 55 -18.05 -6.02 -8.34
N ILE A 56 -17.60 -7.21 -8.77
CA ILE A 56 -16.24 -7.46 -9.23
C ILE A 56 -16.10 -6.77 -10.59
N SER A 57 -15.33 -5.69 -10.65
CA SER A 57 -14.90 -5.14 -11.95
C SER A 57 -13.77 -6.03 -12.48
N ILE A 58 -14.00 -6.69 -13.63
CA ILE A 58 -12.96 -7.45 -14.31
C ILE A 58 -12.31 -6.52 -15.33
N ILE A 59 -11.04 -6.19 -15.10
CA ILE A 59 -10.19 -5.46 -16.03
C ILE A 59 -9.35 -6.49 -16.79
N GLU A 60 -9.37 -6.42 -18.12
CA GLU A 60 -8.45 -7.18 -18.96
C GLU A 60 -7.14 -6.38 -19.06
N ALA A 61 -6.07 -6.94 -18.51
CA ALA A 61 -4.74 -6.32 -18.53
C ALA A 61 -3.81 -7.15 -19.41
N GLU A 62 -3.32 -6.56 -20.50
CA GLU A 62 -2.28 -7.17 -21.32
C GLU A 62 -0.91 -7.01 -20.66
N SER A 63 -0.21 -8.13 -20.45
CA SER A 63 1.19 -8.09 -20.05
C SER A 63 2.07 -7.80 -21.27
N GLU A 64 2.69 -6.62 -21.32
CA GLU A 64 3.63 -6.21 -22.37
C GLU A 64 4.79 -7.20 -22.56
N THR A 65 5.18 -7.91 -21.49
CA THR A 65 6.26 -8.91 -21.51
C THR A 65 5.83 -10.33 -21.91
N SER A 66 4.56 -10.71 -21.71
CA SER A 66 4.10 -12.09 -21.91
C SER A 66 3.13 -12.26 -23.08
N GLY A 67 2.54 -11.18 -23.60
CA GLY A 67 1.47 -11.25 -24.62
C GLY A 67 0.23 -12.02 -24.16
N ARG A 68 0.10 -12.31 -22.86
CA ARG A 68 -1.06 -12.98 -22.26
C ARG A 68 -1.97 -11.92 -21.66
N ILE A 69 -3.23 -11.91 -22.07
CA ILE A 69 -4.29 -11.15 -21.41
C ILE A 69 -4.53 -11.79 -20.04
N GLY A 70 -4.11 -11.10 -18.99
CA GLY A 70 -4.45 -11.44 -17.63
C GLY A 70 -5.82 -10.84 -17.29
N ARG A 71 -6.69 -11.62 -16.64
CA ARG A 71 -7.89 -11.05 -16.01
C ARG A 71 -7.50 -10.55 -14.62
N ILE A 72 -7.86 -9.31 -14.31
CA ILE A 72 -7.75 -8.72 -12.98
C ILE A 72 -9.18 -8.50 -12.47
N GLY A 73 -9.58 -9.19 -11.41
CA GLY A 73 -10.82 -8.87 -10.70
C GLY A 73 -10.52 -7.89 -9.58
N GLN A 74 -11.24 -6.78 -9.50
CA GLN A 74 -11.14 -5.82 -8.41
C GLN A 74 -12.41 -5.82 -7.56
N THR A 75 -12.24 -5.85 -6.23
CA THR A 75 -13.32 -5.79 -5.25
C THR A 75 -13.05 -4.66 -4.26
N LEU A 76 -14.03 -3.78 -4.06
CA LEU A 76 -13.99 -2.76 -3.00
C LEU A 76 -14.52 -3.37 -1.69
N VAL A 77 -13.72 -3.28 -0.63
CA VAL A 77 -14.04 -3.82 0.70
C VAL A 77 -14.27 -2.66 1.66
N GLU A 78 -15.49 -2.55 2.18
CA GLU A 78 -15.92 -1.43 3.03
C GLU A 78 -16.42 -1.85 4.40
N THR A 79 -16.49 -3.16 4.68
CA THR A 79 -16.97 -3.72 5.95
C THR A 79 -15.98 -4.71 6.53
N PRO A 80 -15.99 -4.96 7.86
CA PRO A 80 -15.18 -5.99 8.49
C PRO A 80 -15.42 -7.38 7.88
N GLU A 81 -16.66 -7.75 7.58
CA GLU A 81 -16.99 -9.04 6.98
C GLU A 81 -16.37 -9.20 5.59
N GLY A 82 -16.29 -8.12 4.81
CA GLY A 82 -15.61 -8.14 3.52
C GLY A 82 -14.09 -8.34 3.64
N LEU A 83 -13.48 -7.98 4.77
CA LEU A 83 -12.07 -8.30 5.05
C LEU A 83 -11.91 -9.81 5.31
N ASP A 84 -12.83 -10.41 6.04
CA ASP A 84 -12.82 -11.85 6.30
C ASP A 84 -13.05 -12.66 5.01
N GLU A 85 -13.94 -12.20 4.13
CA GLU A 85 -14.14 -12.78 2.79
C GLU A 85 -12.88 -12.68 1.93
N ALA A 86 -12.22 -11.51 1.91
CA ALA A 86 -10.96 -11.32 1.21
C ALA A 86 -9.86 -12.25 1.74
N ALA A 87 -9.78 -12.44 3.06
CA ALA A 87 -8.86 -13.37 3.69
C ALA A 87 -9.12 -14.81 3.22
N TRP A 88 -10.37 -15.25 3.28
CA TRP A 88 -10.74 -16.61 2.86
C TRP A 88 -10.37 -16.90 1.40
N GLU A 89 -10.62 -15.96 0.49
CA GLU A 89 -10.21 -16.10 -0.91
C GLU A 89 -8.69 -16.09 -1.10
N LEU A 90 -7.97 -15.28 -0.33
CA LEU A 90 -6.51 -15.17 -0.39
C LEU A 90 -5.77 -16.36 0.22
N GLU A 91 -6.45 -17.28 0.91
CA GLU A 91 -5.83 -18.44 1.56
C GLU A 91 -5.01 -19.29 0.58
N GLU A 92 -5.49 -19.46 -0.65
CA GLU A 92 -4.80 -20.23 -1.69
C GLU A 92 -3.54 -19.51 -2.24
N SER A 93 -3.42 -18.19 -2.04
CA SER A 93 -2.31 -17.41 -2.57
C SER A 93 -1.07 -17.55 -1.66
N PRO A 94 0.05 -18.11 -2.16
CA PRO A 94 1.26 -18.30 -1.32
C PRO A 94 1.96 -16.98 -0.98
N ALA A 95 1.78 -15.96 -1.83
CA ALA A 95 2.29 -14.62 -1.63
C ALA A 95 1.16 -13.61 -1.91
N VAL A 96 1.21 -12.48 -1.20
CA VAL A 96 0.22 -11.42 -1.32
C VAL A 96 0.95 -10.11 -1.57
N ALA A 97 0.62 -9.43 -2.66
CA ALA A 97 1.11 -8.07 -2.92
C ALA A 97 0.32 -7.09 -2.05
N VAL A 98 1.02 -6.15 -1.42
CA VAL A 98 0.45 -5.19 -0.46
C VAL A 98 0.94 -3.79 -0.77
N ASP A 99 0.04 -2.82 -0.74
CA ASP A 99 0.32 -1.40 -0.92
C ASP A 99 -0.70 -0.55 -0.13
N CYS A 100 -0.31 0.63 0.36
CA CYS A 100 -1.21 1.47 1.14
C CYS A 100 -1.23 2.95 0.75
N GLU A 101 -2.41 3.56 0.88
CA GLU A 101 -2.61 4.99 0.62
C GLU A 101 -2.75 5.77 1.92
N THR A 102 -2.01 6.85 2.02
CA THR A 102 -1.89 7.66 3.24
C THR A 102 -2.37 9.08 2.99
N TYR A 103 -2.72 9.78 4.06
CA TYR A 103 -3.16 11.18 3.97
C TYR A 103 -2.69 11.96 5.19
N ASN A 104 -2.70 13.28 5.09
CA ASN A 104 -2.60 14.17 6.23
C ASN A 104 -3.62 15.29 6.07
N VAL A 105 -4.39 15.56 7.14
CA VAL A 105 -5.50 16.53 7.10
C VAL A 105 -5.06 17.99 7.13
N HIS A 106 -3.79 18.27 7.42
CA HIS A 106 -3.25 19.62 7.55
C HIS A 106 -2.29 19.98 6.42
N ASP A 107 -1.44 19.05 5.98
CA ASP A 107 -0.44 19.26 4.93
C ASP A 107 -0.15 17.93 4.21
N PHE A 108 -0.48 17.85 2.92
CA PHE A 108 -0.26 16.64 2.11
C PHE A 108 1.22 16.20 2.08
N LYS A 109 2.18 17.11 2.28
CA LYS A 109 3.60 16.76 2.35
C LYS A 109 3.96 15.95 3.59
N MET A 110 3.10 15.98 4.61
CA MET A 110 3.22 15.19 5.83
C MET A 110 2.53 13.83 5.72
N ALA A 111 1.80 13.53 4.63
CA ALA A 111 1.10 12.26 4.45
C ALA A 111 2.05 11.05 4.50
N SER A 112 3.30 11.22 4.03
CA SER A 112 4.34 10.19 4.09
C SER A 112 4.99 10.02 5.47
N ARG A 113 4.63 10.84 6.47
CA ARG A 113 5.20 10.81 7.81
C ARG A 113 4.24 10.10 8.76
N PRO A 114 4.46 8.81 9.08
CA PRO A 114 3.50 8.01 9.82
C PRO A 114 3.18 8.61 11.18
N TYR A 115 4.13 9.30 11.83
CA TYR A 115 3.96 9.89 13.16
C TYR A 115 3.60 11.38 13.21
N ALA A 116 3.45 12.05 12.06
CA ALA A 116 3.02 13.43 12.07
C ALA A 116 1.55 13.56 12.54
N GLY A 117 1.26 14.65 13.26
CA GLY A 117 -0.10 14.99 13.64
C GLY A 117 -1.00 15.15 12.41
N GLY A 118 -2.19 14.57 12.46
CA GLY A 118 -3.14 14.58 11.35
C GLY A 118 -2.87 13.56 10.24
N THR A 119 -1.80 12.77 10.32
CA THR A 119 -1.53 11.68 9.37
C THR A 119 -2.42 10.47 9.67
N GLY A 120 -2.99 9.89 8.62
CA GLY A 120 -3.81 8.69 8.68
C GLY A 120 -3.53 7.72 7.52
N LEU A 121 -4.07 6.52 7.66
CA LEU A 121 -4.06 5.45 6.65
C LEU A 121 -5.47 5.35 6.04
N ARG A 122 -5.58 5.41 4.71
CA ARG A 122 -6.87 5.55 4.00
C ARG A 122 -7.29 4.27 3.29
N LEU A 123 -6.42 3.71 2.46
CA LEU A 123 -6.69 2.49 1.70
C LEU A 123 -5.58 1.47 1.94
N LEU A 124 -5.95 0.20 1.86
CA LEU A 124 -5.04 -0.93 1.74
C LEU A 124 -5.43 -1.69 0.47
N SER A 125 -4.49 -1.83 -0.45
CA SER A 125 -4.64 -2.69 -1.62
C SER A 125 -3.94 -4.01 -1.35
N VAL A 126 -4.64 -5.12 -1.53
CA VAL A 126 -4.06 -6.47 -1.47
C VAL A 126 -4.33 -7.21 -2.78
N ALA A 127 -3.35 -7.95 -3.28
CA ALA A 127 -3.52 -8.75 -4.48
C ALA A 127 -2.90 -10.14 -4.35
N GLY A 128 -3.59 -11.14 -4.88
CA GLY A 128 -3.17 -12.53 -4.83
C GLY A 128 -3.60 -13.31 -6.07
N LYS A 129 -3.04 -14.51 -6.23
CA LYS A 129 -3.46 -15.45 -7.27
C LYS A 129 -4.52 -16.38 -6.70
N VAL A 130 -5.74 -16.30 -7.24
CA VAL A 130 -6.89 -17.13 -6.85
C VAL A 130 -7.44 -17.80 -8.11
N GLY A 131 -7.49 -19.14 -8.12
CA GLY A 131 -7.93 -19.89 -9.31
C GLY A 131 -7.14 -19.56 -10.59
N GLY A 132 -5.85 -19.21 -10.47
CA GLY A 132 -4.98 -18.80 -11.59
C GLY A 132 -5.14 -17.34 -12.05
N VAL A 133 -6.15 -16.64 -11.56
CA VAL A 133 -6.45 -15.23 -11.85
C VAL A 133 -5.81 -14.33 -10.80
N THR A 134 -5.29 -13.17 -11.20
CA THR A 134 -4.89 -12.17 -10.20
C THR A 134 -6.14 -11.44 -9.74
N LYS A 135 -6.43 -11.48 -8.44
CA LYS A 135 -7.51 -10.70 -7.83
C LYS A 135 -6.92 -9.60 -6.96
N VAL A 136 -7.60 -8.47 -6.89
CA VAL A 136 -7.22 -7.28 -6.13
C VAL A 136 -8.40 -6.90 -5.25
N TRP A 137 -8.13 -6.67 -3.97
CA TRP A 137 -9.08 -6.09 -3.03
C TRP A 137 -8.54 -4.72 -2.62
N VAL A 138 -9.42 -3.72 -2.67
CA VAL A 138 -9.13 -2.37 -2.17
C VAL A 138 -9.97 -2.17 -0.91
N CYS A 139 -9.30 -2.14 0.23
CA CYS A 139 -9.92 -2.02 1.54
C CYS A 139 -10.01 -0.56 1.96
N ASP A 140 -11.22 -0.06 2.19
CA ASP A 140 -11.48 1.25 2.79
C ASP A 140 -11.25 1.17 4.31
N LEU A 141 -10.03 1.47 4.75
CA LEU A 141 -9.66 1.36 6.15
C LEU A 141 -10.35 2.38 7.07
N GLN A 142 -10.87 3.47 6.51
CA GLN A 142 -11.67 4.42 7.28
C GLN A 142 -13.05 3.85 7.59
N LYS A 143 -13.65 3.11 6.65
CA LYS A 143 -14.94 2.44 6.84
C LYS A 143 -14.83 1.17 7.68
N THR A 144 -13.76 0.39 7.50
CA THR A 144 -13.55 -0.85 8.28
C THR A 144 -13.00 -0.60 9.69
N GLY A 145 -12.51 0.62 9.98
CA GLY A 145 -12.04 1.00 11.31
C GLY A 145 -10.62 0.54 11.65
N HIS A 146 -9.78 0.31 10.62
CA HIS A 146 -8.37 -0.09 10.72
C HIS A 146 -8.08 -1.45 11.37
N ASP A 147 -9.05 -2.14 11.95
CA ASP A 147 -8.93 -3.54 12.32
C ASP A 147 -9.01 -4.42 11.06
N LEU A 148 -7.97 -5.23 10.82
CA LEU A 148 -7.87 -6.08 9.64
C LEU A 148 -8.50 -7.47 9.85
N GLY A 149 -8.98 -7.82 11.04
CA GLY A 149 -9.67 -9.10 11.28
C GLY A 149 -8.87 -10.32 10.82
N GLU A 150 -9.53 -11.27 10.13
CA GLU A 150 -8.85 -12.45 9.59
C GLU A 150 -7.85 -12.12 8.48
N LEU A 151 -8.06 -11.03 7.72
CA LEU A 151 -7.11 -10.58 6.71
C LEU A 151 -5.76 -10.23 7.35
N GLY A 152 -5.77 -9.55 8.49
CA GLY A 152 -4.55 -9.24 9.24
C GLY A 152 -3.77 -10.50 9.61
N LYS A 153 -4.46 -11.49 10.19
CA LYS A 153 -3.84 -12.78 10.59
C LYS A 153 -3.27 -13.53 9.38
N LEU A 154 -3.99 -13.55 8.26
CA LEU A 154 -3.53 -14.17 7.03
C LEU A 154 -2.27 -13.47 6.49
N LEU A 155 -2.27 -12.14 6.43
CA LEU A 155 -1.11 -11.37 5.94
C LEU A 155 0.16 -11.62 6.78
N GLU A 156 0.04 -11.81 8.10
CA GLU A 156 1.18 -12.19 8.95
C GLU A 156 1.71 -13.61 8.64
N GLN A 157 0.86 -14.48 8.09
CA GLN A 157 1.15 -15.88 7.75
C GLN A 157 1.62 -16.10 6.30
N LYS A 158 1.41 -15.14 5.39
CA LYS A 158 1.87 -15.24 4.00
C LYS A 158 3.23 -14.56 3.81
N GLN A 159 3.81 -14.70 2.61
CA GLN A 159 4.88 -13.83 2.15
C GLN A 159 4.26 -12.55 1.58
N LEU A 160 4.61 -11.40 2.13
CA LEU A 160 4.17 -10.12 1.59
C LEU A 160 5.15 -9.62 0.53
N VAL A 161 4.62 -9.15 -0.58
CA VAL A 161 5.38 -8.54 -1.68
C VAL A 161 5.03 -7.07 -1.75
N LEU A 162 6.00 -6.18 -1.54
CA LEU A 162 5.79 -4.73 -1.51
C LEU A 162 6.88 -4.01 -2.29
N ALA A 163 6.60 -2.78 -2.72
CA ALA A 163 7.61 -1.86 -3.24
C ALA A 163 7.92 -0.81 -2.17
N ASN A 164 9.16 -0.72 -1.69
CA ASN A 164 9.51 0.13 -0.54
C ASN A 164 8.79 -0.30 0.75
N ALA A 165 8.92 -1.57 1.12
CA ALA A 165 8.19 -2.22 2.20
C ALA A 165 8.29 -1.47 3.55
N ALA A 166 9.40 -0.78 3.80
CA ALA A 166 9.59 0.00 5.02
C ALA A 166 8.51 1.08 5.20
N PHE A 167 8.04 1.68 4.11
CA PHE A 167 6.97 2.68 4.13
C PHE A 167 5.65 2.06 4.59
N ASP A 168 5.12 1.13 3.80
CA ASP A 168 3.81 0.52 4.04
C ASP A 168 3.75 -0.20 5.39
N LEU A 169 4.77 -0.98 5.72
CA LEU A 169 4.79 -1.75 6.96
C LEU A 169 4.84 -0.86 8.21
N THR A 170 5.42 0.35 8.10
CA THR A 170 5.39 1.30 9.22
C THR A 170 3.97 1.83 9.44
N PHE A 171 3.24 2.13 8.38
CA PHE A 171 1.84 2.55 8.45
C PHE A 171 0.94 1.41 8.94
N LEU A 172 1.03 0.23 8.33
CA LEU A 172 0.23 -0.93 8.69
C LEU A 172 0.48 -1.36 10.14
N ARG A 173 1.72 -1.34 10.62
CA ARG A 173 2.01 -1.62 12.03
C ARG A 173 1.40 -0.58 12.96
N ARG A 174 1.49 0.71 12.60
CA ARG A 174 0.99 1.81 13.44
C ARG A 174 -0.53 1.81 13.52
N PHE A 175 -1.22 1.72 12.39
CA PHE A 175 -2.66 1.92 12.30
C PHE A 175 -3.44 0.62 12.43
N CYS A 176 -2.91 -0.48 11.92
CA CYS A 176 -3.60 -1.78 11.88
C CYS A 176 -2.99 -2.83 12.81
N GLY A 177 -1.85 -2.54 13.46
CA GLY A 177 -1.17 -3.50 14.34
C GLY A 177 -0.46 -4.65 13.62
N LEU A 178 -0.45 -4.67 12.28
CA LEU A 178 0.09 -5.75 11.46
C LEU A 178 1.60 -5.98 11.70
N ARG A 179 2.00 -7.24 11.85
CA ARG A 179 3.40 -7.66 12.04
C ARG A 179 3.84 -8.67 10.99
N ALA A 180 4.20 -8.17 9.82
CA ALA A 180 4.75 -8.99 8.74
C ALA A 180 6.09 -9.64 9.16
N THR A 181 6.21 -10.96 8.94
CA THR A 181 7.43 -11.74 9.25
C THR A 181 8.17 -12.23 8.02
N ARG A 182 7.49 -12.30 6.86
CA ARG A 182 8.06 -12.70 5.56
C ARG A 182 7.77 -11.60 4.56
N VAL A 183 8.81 -10.87 4.16
CA VAL A 183 8.70 -9.70 3.29
C VAL A 183 9.67 -9.84 2.13
N PHE A 184 9.16 -9.63 0.92
CA PHE A 184 9.93 -9.49 -0.30
C PHE A 184 9.74 -8.07 -0.83
N ASP A 185 10.78 -7.24 -0.76
CA ASP A 185 10.75 -5.87 -1.28
C ASP A 185 11.30 -5.84 -2.71
N VAL A 186 10.43 -5.51 -3.67
CA VAL A 186 10.79 -5.53 -5.09
C VAL A 186 11.83 -4.46 -5.44
N LEU A 187 11.88 -3.33 -4.74
CA LEU A 187 12.87 -2.27 -5.00
C LEU A 187 14.23 -2.60 -4.39
N ILE A 188 14.26 -3.41 -3.34
CA ILE A 188 15.52 -3.98 -2.85
C ILE A 188 15.99 -5.05 -3.81
N ALA A 189 15.09 -5.94 -4.27
CA ALA A 189 15.42 -6.96 -5.26
C ALA A 189 15.99 -6.35 -6.55
N GLU A 190 15.38 -5.29 -7.07
CA GLU A 190 15.88 -4.57 -8.26
C GLU A 190 17.31 -4.05 -8.08
N LYS A 191 17.68 -3.59 -6.89
CA LYS A 191 19.03 -3.04 -6.62
C LYS A 191 20.12 -4.08 -6.48
N VAL A 192 19.77 -5.34 -6.24
CA VAL A 192 20.72 -6.43 -5.98
C VAL A 192 20.81 -7.44 -7.12
N LEU A 193 19.97 -7.30 -8.15
CA LEU A 193 19.99 -8.05 -9.41
C LEU A 193 20.73 -7.28 -10.51
#